data_AF-A0A5C5FJC0-F1
#
_entry.id   AF-A0A5C5FJC0-F1
#
_cell.length_a   1.000
_cell.length_b   1.000
_cell.length_c   1.000
_cell.angle_alpha   90.00
_cell.angle_beta   90.00
_cell.angle_gamma   90.00
#
_symmetry.space_group_name_H-M   'P 1'
#
loop_
_entity.id
_entity.type
_entity.pdbx_description
1 polymer ?
#
loop_
_entity_poly.entity_id
_entity_poly.type
_entity_poly.pdbx_seq_one_letter_code
_entity_poly.pdbx_strand_id
1 'polypeptide(L)' 'ILDSGATRHFTTRREDLDNYSPYNAPRPVGGAFGSNGVAEGEGTVTLKLPGG' A
#
# COMPACT_ATOMS: atom_id res chain seq x y z
N ILE A 1 8.66 -2.40 0.33
CA ILE A 1 9.04 -3.72 0.89
C ILE A 1 8.26 -4.75 0.10
N LEU A 2 8.92 -5.73 -0.51
CA LEU A 2 8.23 -6.85 -1.15
C LEU A 2 7.91 -7.87 -0.07
N ASP A 3 6.64 -7.95 0.32
CA ASP A 3 6.14 -8.85 1.35
C ASP A 3 5.16 -9.84 0.71
N SER A 4 5.57 -11.11 0.61
CA SER A 4 4.82 -12.15 -0.10
C SER A 4 3.55 -12.61 0.62
N GLY A 5 3.39 -12.29 1.91
CA GLY A 5 2.15 -12.60 2.64
C GLY A 5 1.23 -11.39 2.84
N ALA A 6 1.59 -10.21 2.32
CA ALA A 6 0.73 -9.05 2.38
C ALA A 6 -0.46 -9.22 1.43
N THR A 7 -1.68 -9.14 1.95
CA THR A 7 -2.91 -9.24 1.15
C THR A 7 -3.18 -7.96 0.33
N ARG A 8 -2.48 -6.87 0.66
CA ARG A 8 -2.51 -5.58 -0.07
C ARG A 8 -1.10 -4.98 -0.12
N HIS A 9 -0.76 -4.36 -1.24
CA HIS A 9 0.48 -3.58 -1.35
C HIS A 9 0.35 -2.28 -0.56
N PHE A 10 1.41 -1.87 0.14
CA PHE A 10 1.49 -0.61 0.86
C PHE A 10 2.74 0.17 0.46
N THR A 11 2.61 1.50 0.37
CA THR A 11 3.70 2.44 0.08
C THR A 11 3.70 3.56 1.11
N THR A 12 4.88 4.06 1.47
CA THR A 12 5.04 5.27 2.31
C THR A 12 5.05 6.55 1.47
N ARG A 13 5.07 6.44 0.14
CA ARG A 13 5.14 7.54 -0.81
C ARG A 13 3.78 7.71 -1.48
N ARG A 14 3.10 8.82 -1.18
CA ARG A 14 1.76 9.11 -1.70
C ARG A 14 1.81 9.47 -3.19
N GLU A 15 2.91 10.06 -3.62
CA GLU A 15 3.20 10.43 -5.01
C GLU A 15 3.30 9.24 -5.96
N ASP A 16 3.49 8.02 -5.44
CA ASP A 16 3.50 6.80 -6.23
C ASP A 16 2.08 6.29 -6.56
N LEU A 17 1.02 6.96 -6.05
CA LEU A 17 -0.37 6.56 -6.21
C LEU A 17 -1.09 7.44 -7.24
N ASP A 18 -1.71 6.82 -8.24
CA ASP A 18 -2.39 7.49 -9.34
C ASP A 18 -3.62 8.30 -8.89
N ASN A 19 -4.28 7.84 -7.82
CA ASN A 19 -5.54 8.40 -7.33
C ASN A 19 -5.63 8.36 -5.80
N TYR A 20 -4.58 8.86 -5.14
CA TYR A 20 -4.55 8.92 -3.68
C TYR A 20 -5.82 9.57 -3.10
N SER A 21 -6.51 8.84 -2.24
CA SER A 21 -7.65 9.28 -1.45
C SER A 21 -7.32 9.12 0.03
N PRO A 22 -7.29 10.20 0.83
CA PRO A 22 -7.08 10.11 2.26
C PRO A 22 -8.29 9.47 2.94
N TYR A 23 -8.05 8.80 4.07
CA TYR A 23 -9.12 8.36 4.96
C TYR A 23 -9.47 9.48 5.95
N ASN A 24 -10.73 9.52 6.40
CA ASN A 24 -11.15 10.44 7.47
C ASN A 24 -10.49 10.12 8.83
N ALA A 25 -10.08 8.86 9.03
CA ALA A 25 -9.33 8.41 10.18
C ALA A 25 -8.33 7.32 9.74
N PRO A 26 -7.13 7.25 10.33
CA PRO A 26 -6.14 6.23 9.99
C PRO A 26 -6.68 4.81 10.22
N ARG A 27 -6.40 3.88 9.31
CA ARG A 27 -6.89 2.50 9.35
C ARG A 27 -5.77 1.51 9.66
N PRO A 28 -5.96 0.52 10.54
CA PRO A 28 -4.95 -0.50 10.77
C PRO A 28 -4.76 -1.35 9.50
N VAL A 29 -3.50 -1.65 9.18
CA VAL A 29 -3.13 -2.56 8.09
C VAL A 29 -2.21 -3.66 8.62
N GLY A 30 -2.52 -4.89 8.25
CA GLY A 30 -1.71 -6.07 8.57
C GLY A 30 -0.81 -6.41 7.38
N GLY A 31 0.48 -6.61 7.66
CA GLY A 31 1.43 -7.26 6.76
C GLY A 31 1.52 -8.76 7.05
N ALA A 32 2.32 -9.47 6.28
CA ALA A 32 2.59 -10.87 6.57
C ALA A 32 3.30 -11.04 7.93
N PHE A 33 3.19 -12.25 8.49
CA PHE A 33 3.89 -12.67 9.70
C PHE A 33 3.61 -11.81 10.95
N GLY A 34 2.44 -11.16 11.00
CA GLY A 34 2.03 -10.35 12.16
C GLY A 34 2.61 -8.93 12.17
N SER A 35 3.18 -8.48 11.05
CA SER A 35 3.55 -7.07 10.87
C SER A 35 2.30 -6.19 10.94
N ASN A 36 2.36 -5.06 11.64
CA ASN A 36 1.25 -4.13 11.75
C ASN A 36 1.69 -2.72 11.36
N GLY A 37 0.77 -1.99 10.75
CA GLY A 37 0.94 -0.59 10.39
C GLY A 37 -0.37 0.16 10.41
N VAL A 38 -0.30 1.44 10.07
CA VAL A 38 -1.47 2.31 9.94
C VAL A 38 -1.42 2.98 8.58
N ALA A 39 -2.51 2.91 7.84
CA ALA A 39 -2.68 3.58 6.56
C ALA A 39 -3.49 4.86 6.73
N GLU A 40 -3.02 5.94 6.12
CA GLU A 40 -3.67 7.26 6.13
C GLU A 40 -4.57 7.49 4.90
N GLY A 41 -4.51 6.59 3.93
CA GLY A 41 -5.33 6.64 2.72
C GLY A 41 -5.10 5.41 1.85
N GLU A 42 -5.69 5.43 0.66
CA GLU A 42 -5.49 4.41 -0.37
C GLU A 42 -5.37 5.01 -1.75
N GLY A 43 -4.89 4.22 -2.68
CA GLY A 43 -4.79 4.58 -4.08
C GLY A 43 -4.37 3.38 -4.91
N THR A 44 -4.33 3.60 -6.21
CA THR A 44 -3.92 2.63 -7.21
C THR A 44 -2.46 2.88 -7.55
N VAL A 45 -1.68 1.80 -7.59
CA VAL A 45 -0.30 1.84 -8.08
C VAL A 45 -0.22 1.01 -9.35
N THR A 46 0.21 1.63 -10.45
CA THR A 46 0.43 0.93 -11.71
C THR A 46 1.90 0.51 -11.80
N LEU A 47 2.19 -0.76 -11.51
CA LEU A 47 3.53 -1.31 -11.67
C LEU A 47 3.74 -1.79 -13.12
N LYS A 48 4.60 -1.11 -13.87
CA LYS A 48 5.10 -1.63 -15.16
C LYS A 48 6.26 -2.57 -14.89
N LEU A 49 6.04 -3.86 -15.06
CA LEU A 49 7.12 -4.86 -15.01
C LEU A 49 7.91 -4.82 -16.34
N PRO A 50 9.26 -4.76 -16.31
CA PRO A 50 10.05 -4.83 -17.53
C PRO A 50 10.00 -6.25 -18.10
N GLY A 51 9.61 -6.39 -19.38
CA GLY A 51 9.67 -7.65 -20.13
C GLY A 51 8.33 -8.25 -20.60
N GLY A 52 7.30 -7.42 -20.82
CA GLY A 52 6.06 -7.86 -21.49
C GLY A 52 6.28 -8.24 -22.96
#